data_AF-A0A2N6E734-F1
#
_entry.id   AF-A0A2N6E734-F1
#
_cell.length_a   1.000
_cell.length_b   1.000
_cell.length_c   1.000
_cell.angle_alpha   90.00
_cell.angle_beta   90.00
_cell.angle_gamma   90.00
#
_symmetry.space_group_name_H-M   'P 1'
#
loop_
_entity.id
_entity.type
_entity.pdbx_description
1 polymer ?
#
loop_
_entity_poly.entity_id
_entity_poly.type
_entity_poly.pdbx_seq_one_letter_code
_entity_poly.pdbx_strand_id
1 'polypeptide(L)'
;MTLDTALIALGWGVLSGYLAIRTSDSLLAVGFCLHGLLMGRWKRLASKASTGLIRPEIILRLLFRVGLYAAVYGALLRFGYDYTRGELWFDYGGRGGALCLAVAIAVALSRLPSARRRLAVVWRMSHEFDYAEKRQRTLLLKV
;
A
#
# COMPACT_ATOMS: atom_id res chain seq x y z
N MET A 1 -22.86 -21.81 -14.10
CA MET A 1 -22.56 -20.73 -13.14
C MET A 1 -23.88 -20.18 -12.68
N THR A 2 -24.17 -20.23 -11.38
CA THR A 2 -25.41 -19.68 -10.82
C THR A 2 -25.30 -18.16 -10.71
N LEU A 3 -26.44 -17.46 -10.61
CA LEU A 3 -26.44 -16.01 -10.47
C LEU A 3 -25.76 -15.58 -9.16
N ASP A 4 -25.94 -16.35 -8.08
CA ASP A 4 -25.32 -16.09 -6.78
C ASP A 4 -23.79 -16.19 -6.83
N THR A 5 -23.25 -17.23 -7.48
CA THR A 5 -21.80 -17.38 -7.65
C THR A 5 -21.21 -16.28 -8.52
N ALA A 6 -21.96 -15.76 -9.49
CA ALA A 6 -21.55 -14.59 -10.28
C ALA A 6 -21.50 -13.32 -9.43
N LEU A 7 -22.51 -13.06 -8.59
CA LEU A 7 -22.55 -11.89 -7.72
C LEU A 7 -21.42 -11.91 -6.68
N ILE A 8 -21.18 -13.07 -6.06
CA ILE A 8 -20.08 -13.27 -5.11
C ILE A 8 -18.74 -13.04 -5.80
N ALA A 9 -18.53 -13.59 -7.00
CA ALA A 9 -17.30 -13.39 -7.78
C ALA A 9 -17.06 -11.91 -8.11
N LEU A 10 -18.10 -11.18 -8.53
CA LEU A 10 -17.99 -9.76 -8.86
C LEU A 10 -17.69 -8.92 -7.62
N GLY A 11 -18.48 -9.10 -6.55
CA GLY A 11 -18.33 -8.34 -5.31
C GLY A 11 -16.96 -8.58 -4.65
N TRP A 12 -16.57 -9.85 -4.53
CA TRP A 12 -15.27 -10.19 -3.99
C TRP A 12 -14.12 -9.80 -4.92
N GLY A 13 -14.29 -9.90 -6.24
CA GLY A 13 -13.32 -9.41 -7.22
C GLY A 13 -13.03 -7.92 -7.05
N VAL A 14 -14.07 -7.09 -6.91
CA VAL A 14 -13.89 -5.64 -6.66
C VAL A 14 -13.16 -5.40 -5.35
N LEU A 15 -13.60 -6.04 -4.27
CA LEU A 15 -13.05 -5.81 -2.93
C LEU A 15 -11.61 -6.30 -2.82
N SER A 16 -11.32 -7.52 -3.27
CA SER A 16 -9.98 -8.10 -3.28
C SER A 16 -9.02 -7.33 -4.18
N GLY A 17 -9.45 -6.89 -5.37
CA GLY A 17 -8.64 -6.06 -6.26
C GLY A 17 -8.25 -4.72 -5.63
N TYR A 18 -9.20 -4.08 -4.92
CA TYR A 18 -8.92 -2.84 -4.19
C TYR A 18 -7.98 -3.06 -2.99
N LEU A 19 -8.20 -4.11 -2.20
CA LEU A 19 -7.33 -4.44 -1.07
C LEU A 19 -5.93 -4.82 -1.53
N ALA A 20 -5.80 -5.61 -2.59
CA ALA A 20 -4.52 -6.05 -3.14
C ALA A 20 -3.65 -4.86 -3.58
N ILE A 21 -4.21 -3.90 -4.33
CA ILE A 21 -3.44 -2.71 -4.74
C ILE A 21 -3.05 -1.84 -3.52
N ARG A 22 -3.91 -1.76 -2.50
CA ARG A 22 -3.60 -1.01 -1.27
C ARG A 22 -2.51 -1.67 -0.42
N THR A 23 -2.53 -2.99 -0.31
CA THR A 23 -1.48 -3.75 0.37
C THR A 23 -0.16 -3.58 -0.37
N SER A 24 -0.15 -3.75 -1.70
CA SER A 24 1.04 -3.55 -2.53
C SER A 24 1.61 -2.12 -2.45
N ASP A 25 0.76 -1.09 -2.53
CA ASP A 25 1.15 0.31 -2.33
C ASP A 25 1.84 0.50 -0.97
N SER A 26 1.28 -0.09 0.07
CA SER A 26 1.79 0.06 1.44
C SER A 26 3.11 -0.68 1.62
N LEU A 27 3.26 -1.88 1.05
CA LEU A 27 4.52 -2.64 1.09
C LEU A 27 5.65 -1.92 0.36
N LEU A 28 5.38 -1.36 -0.83
CA LEU A 28 6.37 -0.58 -1.57
C LEU A 28 6.77 0.69 -0.81
N ALA A 29 5.80 1.37 -0.20
CA ALA A 29 6.05 2.53 0.65
C ALA A 29 6.89 2.18 1.89
N VAL A 30 6.65 1.03 2.54
CA VAL A 30 7.49 0.49 3.61
C VAL A 30 8.92 0.25 3.10
N GLY A 31 9.06 -0.37 1.93
CA GLY A 31 10.36 -0.59 1.28
C GLY A 31 11.13 0.71 1.05
N PHE A 32 10.48 1.75 0.51
CA PHE A 32 11.10 3.06 0.32
C PHE A 32 11.52 3.72 1.63
N CYS A 33 10.73 3.57 2.70
CA CYS A 33 11.08 4.12 4.02
C CYS A 33 12.29 3.38 4.62
N LEU A 34 12.32 2.05 4.54
CA LEU A 34 13.45 1.24 5.00
C LEU A 34 14.73 1.56 4.21
N HIS A 35 14.61 1.68 2.89
CA HIS A 35 15.72 2.09 2.02
C HIS A 35 16.27 3.47 2.41
N GLY A 36 15.38 4.45 2.63
CA GLY A 36 15.77 5.79 3.09
C GLY A 36 16.49 5.77 4.45
N LEU A 37 16.01 4.96 5.41
CA LEU A 37 16.66 4.80 6.72
C LEU A 37 18.05 4.15 6.60
N LEU A 38 18.20 3.10 5.78
CA LEU A 38 19.48 2.43 5.56
C LEU A 38 20.49 3.36 4.90
N MET A 39 20.09 4.09 3.85
CA MET A 39 20.91 5.14 3.23
C MET A 39 21.31 6.23 4.22
N GLY A 40 20.38 6.65 5.09
CA GLY A 40 20.65 7.62 6.15
C GLY A 40 21.68 7.14 7.18
N ARG A 41 21.56 5.88 7.65
CA ARG A 41 22.56 5.26 8.53
C ARG A 41 23.92 5.15 7.84
N TRP A 42 23.95 4.67 6.60
CA TRP A 42 25.19 4.50 5.83
C TRP A 42 25.91 5.84 5.65
N LYS A 43 25.19 6.89 5.23
CA LYS A 43 25.78 8.24 5.07
C LYS A 43 26.29 8.81 6.38
N ARG A 44 25.58 8.59 7.50
CA ARG A 44 26.03 9.03 8.83
C ARG A 44 27.30 8.30 9.29
N LEU A 45 27.45 7.02 8.97
CA LEU A 45 28.64 6.24 9.30
C LEU A 45 29.83 6.60 8.39
N ALA A 46 29.56 6.84 7.10
CA ALA A 46 30.59 7.14 6.10
C ALA A 46 31.07 8.60 6.12
N SER A 47 30.24 9.54 6.61
CA SER A 47 30.53 10.98 6.64
C SER A 47 30.23 11.55 8.02
N LYS A 48 31.27 11.98 8.75
CA LYS A 48 31.14 12.70 10.04
C LYS A 48 30.45 14.08 9.90
N ALA A 49 30.33 14.60 8.68
CA ALA A 49 29.88 15.97 8.39
C ALA A 49 28.52 16.04 7.67
N SER A 50 27.61 15.07 7.89
CA SER A 50 26.31 15.07 7.22
C SER A 50 25.33 16.09 7.84
N THR A 51 25.59 17.38 7.63
CA THR A 51 24.59 18.44 7.78
C THR A 51 23.59 18.33 6.62
N GLY A 52 22.34 17.96 6.92
CA GLY A 52 21.27 17.85 5.91
C GLY A 52 20.57 16.48 5.83
N LEU A 53 20.62 15.65 6.87
CA LEU A 53 19.89 14.38 6.88
C LEU A 53 18.40 14.56 7.15
N ILE A 54 17.56 13.83 6.42
CA ILE A 54 16.12 13.66 6.70
C ILE A 54 15.97 13.11 8.12
N ARG A 55 15.11 13.73 8.93
CA ARG A 55 14.90 13.32 10.32
C ARG A 55 14.37 11.88 10.36
N PRO A 56 15.09 10.93 10.98
CA PRO A 56 14.71 9.52 11.00
C PRO A 56 13.37 9.29 11.71
N GLU A 57 13.00 10.16 12.64
CA GLU A 57 11.71 10.16 13.34
C GLU A 57 10.51 10.27 12.39
N ILE A 58 10.62 11.12 11.36
CA ILE A 58 9.54 11.32 10.37
C ILE A 58 9.39 10.05 9.53
N ILE A 59 10.51 9.45 9.11
CA ILE A 59 10.51 8.22 8.32
C ILE A 59 9.97 7.05 9.16
N LEU A 60 10.36 6.93 10.43
CA LEU A 60 9.85 5.91 11.36
C LEU A 60 8.34 6.04 11.58
N ARG A 61 7.83 7.27 11.77
CA ARG A 61 6.38 7.51 11.92
C ARG A 61 5.62 7.15 10.64
N LEU A 62 6.18 7.49 9.46
CA LEU A 62 5.60 7.13 8.17
C LEU A 62 5.62 5.60 7.97
N LEU A 63 6.74 4.95 8.27
CA LEU A 63 6.93 3.51 8.22
C LEU A 63 5.91 2.78 9.10
N PHE A 64 5.74 3.20 10.35
CA PHE A 64 4.79 2.60 11.28
C PHE A 64 3.35 2.73 10.77
N ARG A 65 2.96 3.93 10.32
CA ARG A 65 1.61 4.19 9.79
C ARG A 65 1.32 3.34 8.56
N VAL A 66 2.25 3.31 7.61
CA VAL A 66 2.08 2.53 6.36
C VAL A 66 2.13 1.03 6.65
N GLY A 67 3.01 0.59 7.56
CA GLY A 67 3.09 -0.81 7.99
C GLY A 67 1.81 -1.29 8.66
N LEU A 68 1.21 -0.48 9.53
CA LEU A 68 -0.09 -0.81 10.15
C LEU A 68 -1.18 -0.97 9.08
N TYR A 69 -1.25 -0.06 8.11
CA TYR A 69 -2.20 -0.20 7.00
C TYR A 69 -1.94 -1.45 6.15
N ALA A 70 -0.69 -1.77 5.85
CA ALA A 70 -0.34 -2.99 5.13
C ALA A 70 -0.81 -4.24 5.88
N ALA A 71 -0.58 -4.28 7.20
CA ALA A 71 -0.99 -5.40 8.05
C ALA A 71 -2.52 -5.56 8.09
N VAL A 72 -3.25 -4.45 8.31
CA VAL A 72 -4.72 -4.46 8.33
C VAL A 72 -5.29 -4.92 6.99
N TYR A 73 -4.83 -4.35 5.86
CA TYR A 73 -5.35 -4.76 4.55
C TYR A 73 -4.95 -6.18 4.18
N GLY A 74 -3.74 -6.63 4.52
CA GLY A 74 -3.31 -8.01 4.35
C GLY A 74 -4.18 -8.99 5.15
N ALA A 75 -4.48 -8.66 6.41
CA ALA A 75 -5.37 -9.46 7.24
C ALA A 75 -6.79 -9.52 6.66
N LEU A 76 -7.37 -8.38 6.24
CA LEU A 76 -8.69 -8.35 5.61
C LEU A 76 -8.73 -9.20 4.33
N LEU A 77 -7.68 -9.13 3.50
CA LEU A 77 -7.59 -9.94 2.29
C LEU A 77 -7.61 -11.44 2.62
N ARG A 78 -6.87 -11.85 3.66
CA ARG A 78 -6.80 -13.24 4.11
C ARG A 78 -8.12 -13.71 4.74
N PHE A 79 -8.67 -12.96 5.69
CA PHE A 79 -9.94 -13.32 6.33
C PHE A 79 -11.07 -13.39 5.32
N GLY A 80 -11.13 -12.44 4.39
CA GLY A 80 -12.17 -12.47 3.37
C GLY A 80 -12.00 -13.62 2.38
N TYR A 81 -10.76 -14.03 2.06
CA TYR A 81 -10.51 -15.25 1.27
C TYR A 81 -10.96 -16.52 1.99
N ASP A 82 -10.65 -16.64 3.28
CA ASP A 82 -11.06 -17.80 4.08
C ASP A 82 -12.58 -17.84 4.23
N TYR A 83 -13.21 -16.68 4.45
CA TYR A 83 -14.66 -16.52 4.54
C TYR A 83 -15.38 -16.85 3.22
N THR A 84 -14.92 -16.35 2.09
CA THR A 84 -15.55 -16.64 0.79
C THR A 84 -15.42 -18.11 0.42
N ARG A 85 -14.28 -18.74 0.72
CA ARG A 85 -14.06 -20.15 0.44
C ARG A 85 -14.86 -21.07 1.37
N GLY A 86 -14.96 -20.74 2.65
CA GLY A 86 -15.66 -21.55 3.66
C GLY A 86 -17.17 -21.30 3.70
N GLU A 87 -17.58 -20.08 3.98
CA GLU A 87 -18.97 -19.72 4.28
C GLU A 87 -19.81 -19.51 3.01
N LEU A 88 -19.19 -18.96 1.96
CA LEU A 88 -19.87 -18.70 0.69
C LEU A 88 -19.68 -19.82 -0.34
N TRP A 89 -18.97 -20.90 0.02
CA TRP A 89 -18.68 -22.06 -0.82
C TRP A 89 -18.13 -21.65 -2.20
N PHE A 90 -17.45 -20.50 -2.25
CA PHE A 90 -16.96 -19.92 -3.48
C PHE A 90 -15.69 -20.64 -3.89
N ASP A 91 -15.78 -21.43 -4.97
CA ASP A 91 -14.62 -22.05 -5.57
C ASP A 91 -13.89 -21.05 -6.47
N TYR A 92 -12.62 -20.81 -6.15
CA TYR A 92 -11.70 -20.06 -7.00
C TYR A 92 -11.28 -20.87 -8.24
N GLY A 93 -11.60 -22.16 -8.29
CA GLY A 93 -11.54 -23.00 -9.47
C GLY A 93 -12.64 -22.66 -10.50
N GLY A 94 -12.29 -22.78 -11.79
CA GLY A 94 -13.25 -22.65 -12.87
C GLY A 94 -13.71 -21.22 -13.19
N ARG A 95 -14.91 -21.09 -13.76
CA ARG A 95 -15.40 -19.83 -14.37
C ARG A 95 -15.66 -18.70 -13.36
N GLY A 96 -16.10 -19.03 -12.13
CA GLY A 96 -16.34 -18.05 -11.07
C GLY A 96 -15.07 -17.39 -10.57
N GLY A 97 -14.04 -18.20 -10.28
CA GLY A 97 -12.71 -17.69 -9.94
C GLY A 97 -12.07 -16.86 -11.06
N ALA A 98 -12.21 -17.29 -12.32
CA ALA A 98 -11.73 -16.50 -13.46
C ALA A 98 -12.40 -15.11 -13.55
N LEU A 99 -13.71 -15.03 -13.32
CA LEU A 99 -14.45 -13.77 -13.28
C LEU A 99 -13.97 -12.89 -12.11
N CYS A 100 -13.84 -13.47 -10.91
CA CYS A 100 -13.33 -12.77 -9.74
C CYS A 100 -11.93 -12.19 -10.01
N LEU A 101 -11.03 -12.98 -10.60
CA LEU A 101 -9.67 -12.55 -10.94
C LEU A 101 -9.67 -11.44 -11.98
N ALA A 102 -10.48 -11.57 -13.04
CA ALA A 102 -10.58 -10.55 -14.08
C ALA A 102 -11.04 -9.21 -13.52
N VAL A 103 -12.07 -9.21 -12.66
CA VAL A 103 -12.55 -7.99 -12.00
C VAL A 103 -11.52 -7.43 -11.03
N ALA A 104 -10.85 -8.28 -10.24
CA ALA A 104 -9.80 -7.84 -9.32
C ALA A 104 -8.66 -7.14 -10.07
N ILE A 105 -8.23 -7.70 -11.20
CA ILE A 105 -7.20 -7.10 -12.07
C ILE A 105 -7.69 -5.77 -12.64
N ALA A 106 -8.91 -5.71 -13.19
CA ALA A 106 -9.46 -4.48 -13.76
C ALA A 106 -9.52 -3.36 -12.72
N VAL A 107 -9.99 -3.67 -11.50
CA VAL A 107 -10.03 -2.71 -10.40
C VAL A 107 -8.62 -2.28 -9.98
N ALA A 108 -7.68 -3.21 -9.82
CA ALA A 108 -6.30 -2.89 -9.47
C ALA A 108 -5.65 -1.96 -10.51
N LEU A 109 -5.80 -2.27 -11.80
CA LEU A 109 -5.26 -1.47 -12.91
C LEU A 109 -5.90 -0.07 -12.96
N SER A 110 -7.21 0.05 -12.76
CA SER A 110 -7.89 1.35 -12.73
C SER A 110 -7.34 2.28 -11.64
N ARG A 111 -6.83 1.72 -10.55
CA ARG A 111 -6.28 2.46 -9.40
C ARG A 111 -4.77 2.67 -9.49
N LEU A 112 -4.09 2.06 -10.46
CA LEU A 112 -2.64 2.15 -10.65
C LEU A 112 -2.12 3.60 -10.77
N PRO A 113 -2.78 4.53 -11.48
CA PRO A 113 -2.31 5.92 -11.55
C PRO A 113 -2.34 6.61 -10.18
N SER A 114 -3.37 6.33 -9.38
CA SER A 114 -3.50 6.88 -8.02
C SER A 114 -2.46 6.28 -7.07
N ALA A 115 -2.22 4.98 -7.18
CA ALA A 115 -1.15 4.26 -6.49
C ALA A 115 0.22 4.89 -6.76
N ARG A 116 0.57 5.06 -8.04
CA ARG A 116 1.83 5.72 -8.45
C ARG A 116 1.99 7.11 -7.85
N ARG A 117 0.95 7.95 -7.88
CA ARG A 117 0.99 9.29 -7.27
C ARG A 117 1.26 9.24 -5.76
N ARG A 118 0.64 8.31 -5.03
CA ARG A 118 0.87 8.13 -3.59
C ARG A 118 2.29 7.67 -3.30
N LEU A 119 2.78 6.68 -4.04
CA LEU A 119 4.14 6.17 -3.92
C LEU A 119 5.18 7.24 -4.21
N ALA A 120 4.98 8.06 -5.24
CA ALA A 120 5.85 9.19 -5.53
C ALA A 120 5.94 10.16 -4.35
N VAL A 121 4.81 10.47 -3.70
CA VAL A 121 4.81 11.34 -2.50
C VAL A 121 5.57 10.71 -1.35
N VAL A 122 5.37 9.41 -1.07
CA VAL A 122 6.12 8.70 -0.02
C VAL A 122 7.61 8.69 -0.33
N TRP A 123 7.98 8.41 -1.58
CA TRP A 123 9.36 8.42 -2.02
C TRP A 123 10.00 9.81 -1.83
N ARG A 124 9.31 10.89 -2.21
CA ARG A 124 9.79 12.26 -1.98
C ARG A 124 9.96 12.56 -0.49
N MET A 125 9.02 12.13 0.36
CA MET A 125 9.17 12.29 1.81
C MET A 125 10.37 11.54 2.40
N SER A 126 10.76 10.41 1.81
CA SER A 126 11.87 9.58 2.31
C SER A 126 13.22 9.88 1.66
N HIS A 127 13.25 10.50 0.48
CA HIS A 127 14.49 10.73 -0.30
C HIS A 127 14.78 12.20 -0.60
N GLU A 128 13.78 13.08 -0.71
CA GLU A 128 14.03 14.51 -0.95
C GLU A 128 14.29 15.25 0.37
N PHE A 129 15.34 16.07 0.38
CA PHE A 129 15.69 16.88 1.54
C PHE A 129 14.61 17.93 1.83
N ASP A 130 14.25 18.09 3.10
CA ASP A 130 13.32 19.12 3.61
C ASP A 130 11.88 19.04 3.02
N TYR A 131 11.59 18.08 2.15
CA TYR A 131 10.28 17.96 1.49
C TYR A 131 9.15 17.67 2.48
N ALA A 132 9.40 16.77 3.44
CA ALA A 132 8.44 16.43 4.47
C ALA A 132 8.11 17.63 5.37
N GLU A 133 9.12 18.44 5.71
CA GLU A 133 8.97 19.61 6.57
C GLU A 133 8.28 20.77 5.84
N LYS A 134 8.66 21.06 4.59
CA LYS A 134 7.93 21.99 3.71
C LYS A 134 6.46 21.65 3.60
N ARG A 135 6.14 20.36 3.46
CA ARG A 135 4.76 19.87 3.39
C ARG A 135 4.01 20.03 4.71
N GLN A 136 4.66 19.82 5.85
CA GLN A 136 4.07 20.05 7.16
C GLN A 136 3.78 21.54 7.39
N ARG A 137 4.71 22.43 7.01
CA ARG A 137 4.51 23.89 7.07
C ARG A 137 3.33 24.33 6.20
N THR A 138 3.20 23.81 4.98
CA THR A 138 2.05 24.14 4.10
C THR A 138 0.72 23.65 4.63
N LEU A 139 0.68 22.56 5.40
CA LEU A 139 -0.56 22.10 6.05
C LEU A 139 -0.96 23.01 7.22
N LEU A 140 0.00 23.49 7.99
CA LEU A 140 -0.24 24.40 9.11
C LEU A 140 -0.71 25.79 8.67
N LEU A 141 -0.27 26.28 7.50
CA LEU A 141 -0.68 27.57 6.92
C LEU A 141 -2.07 27.55 6.26
N LYS A 142 -2.70 26.37 6.14
CA LYS A 142 -4.06 26.22 5.60
C LYS A 142 -5.15 26.20 6.68
N VAL A 143 -4.73 26.24 7.96
CA VAL A 143 -5.59 26.36 9.13
C VAL A 143 -5.66 27.83 9.50
#